data_AF-A0A015JY24-F1
#
_entry.id   AF-A0A015JY24-F1
#
_cell.length_a   1.000
_cell.length_b   1.000
_cell.length_c   1.000
_cell.angle_alpha   90.00
_cell.angle_beta   90.00
_cell.angle_gamma   90.00
#
_symmetry.space_group_name_H-M   'P 1'
#
loop_
_entity.id
_entity.type
_entity.pdbx_description
1 polymer ?
#
loop_
_entity_poly.entity_id
_entity_poly.type
_entity_poly.pdbx_seq_one_letter_code
_entity_poly.pdbx_strand_id
1 'polypeptide(L)'
;MIGVAKKVFPFLIVLFLIISGFAHAFFILLKPNKNDDDNSINPDGTTLIQSPNSNTNMFSLFPTSLLAMYLLLIGNSDSLSPWTSHQTPPSMAFFLVLFTFFTVIYLMNLFIGLLNVAIENYDKNEEFLLQKAKIIMEIELFYMLPYQRCNKKWFPDWIHYDIPVNKVYKLINAIDNNRTEFNSPPFISNRLRNLLKIPEPINENKSFEELKQQMRDEFKQQIKDMQELLNSFIKNSNTYHVNTK
;
A
#
# COMPACT_ATOMS: atom_id res chain seq x y z
N MET A 1 -3.02 10.63 2.06
CA MET A 1 -4.12 9.89 2.73
C MET A 1 -4.11 8.37 2.50
N ILE A 2 -3.85 7.85 1.30
CA ILE A 2 -3.87 6.39 1.05
C ILE A 2 -2.86 5.61 1.91
N GLY A 3 -1.72 6.22 2.26
CA GLY A 3 -0.71 5.62 3.14
C GLY A 3 -1.14 5.51 4.60
N VAL A 4 -1.90 6.49 5.11
CA VAL A 4 -2.47 6.47 6.47
C VAL A 4 -3.42 5.29 6.61
N ALA A 5 -4.31 5.08 5.63
CA ALA A 5 -5.23 3.96 5.61
C ALA A 5 -4.50 2.61 5.65
N LYS A 6 -3.42 2.44 4.87
CA LYS A 6 -2.58 1.23 4.91
C LYS A 6 -1.97 0.97 6.29
N LYS A 7 -1.58 2.02 7.01
CA LYS A 7 -0.96 1.89 8.34
C LYS A 7 -1.96 1.48 9.42
N VAL A 8 -3.19 1.97 9.33
CA VAL A 8 -4.26 1.73 10.32
C VAL A 8 -5.08 0.46 9.98
N PHE A 9 -5.04 -0.02 8.75
CA PHE A 9 -5.81 -1.19 8.30
C PHE A 9 -5.65 -2.46 9.16
N PRO A 10 -4.45 -2.86 9.63
CA PRO A 10 -4.30 -4.04 10.49
C PRO A 10 -5.10 -3.92 11.80
N PHE A 11 -5.23 -2.71 12.34
CA PHE A 11 -6.05 -2.46 13.53
C PHE A 11 -7.53 -2.70 13.25
N LEU A 12 -8.05 -2.29 12.09
CA LEU A 12 -9.45 -2.52 11.71
C LEU A 12 -9.79 -4.02 11.64
N ILE A 13 -8.83 -4.85 11.22
CA ILE A 13 -9.00 -6.31 11.23
C ILE A 13 -9.16 -6.83 12.67
N VAL A 14 -8.32 -6.37 13.59
CA VAL A 14 -8.39 -6.75 15.01
C VAL A 14 -9.72 -6.30 15.60
N LEU A 15 -10.13 -5.04 15.36
CA LEU A 15 -11.42 -4.51 15.78
C LEU A 15 -12.58 -5.37 15.25
N PHE A 16 -12.55 -5.74 13.97
CA PHE A 16 -13.57 -6.60 13.35
C PHE A 16 -13.66 -7.97 14.01
N LEU A 17 -12.52 -8.64 14.26
CA LEU A 17 -12.50 -9.95 14.94
C LEU A 17 -13.10 -9.88 16.34
N ILE A 18 -12.82 -8.80 17.08
CA ILE A 18 -13.33 -8.60 18.43
C ILE A 18 -14.84 -8.35 18.41
N ILE A 19 -15.32 -7.46 17.53
CA ILE A 19 -16.76 -7.23 17.33
C ILE A 19 -17.46 -8.53 16.94
N SER A 20 -16.88 -9.31 16.03
CA SER A 20 -17.43 -10.60 15.61
C SER A 20 -17.50 -11.62 16.77
N GLY A 21 -16.49 -11.64 17.64
CA GLY A 21 -16.47 -12.50 18.83
C GLY A 21 -17.59 -12.15 19.82
N PHE A 22 -17.76 -10.86 20.13
CA PHE A 22 -18.87 -10.40 20.97
C PHE A 22 -20.23 -10.61 20.28
N ALA A 23 -20.35 -10.34 18.99
CA ALA A 23 -21.58 -10.58 18.24
C ALA A 23 -22.02 -12.04 18.28
N HIS A 24 -21.07 -12.97 18.26
CA HIS A 24 -21.34 -14.40 18.42
C HIS A 24 -21.77 -14.75 19.85
N ALA A 25 -21.11 -14.17 20.87
CA ALA A 25 -21.48 -14.37 22.27
C ALA A 25 -22.90 -13.85 22.58
N PHE A 26 -23.21 -12.62 22.16
CA PHE A 26 -24.55 -12.04 22.31
C PHE A 26 -25.59 -12.76 21.46
N PHE A 27 -25.23 -13.24 20.26
CA PHE A 27 -26.11 -14.08 19.45
C PHE A 27 -26.50 -15.37 20.18
N ILE A 28 -25.57 -16.06 20.84
CA ILE A 28 -25.89 -17.26 21.61
C ILE A 28 -26.72 -16.91 22.86
N LEU A 29 -26.33 -15.85 23.56
CA LEU A 29 -26.92 -15.48 24.85
C LEU A 29 -28.33 -14.92 24.75
N LEU A 30 -28.59 -14.07 23.75
CA LEU A 30 -29.85 -13.37 23.53
C LEU A 30 -30.68 -14.04 22.42
N LYS A 31 -30.36 -15.28 22.04
CA LYS A 31 -31.18 -16.01 21.08
C LYS A 31 -32.55 -16.29 21.71
N PRO A 32 -33.65 -15.86 21.08
CA PRO A 32 -34.97 -16.12 21.65
C PRO A 32 -35.26 -17.62 21.56
N ASN A 33 -35.78 -18.19 22.66
CA ASN A 33 -36.21 -19.57 22.68
C ASN A 33 -37.60 -19.65 22.03
N LYS A 34 -37.83 -20.62 21.13
CA LYS A 34 -39.09 -20.72 20.37
C LYS A 34 -40.32 -21.09 21.21
N ASN A 35 -40.12 -21.37 22.49
CA ASN A 35 -41.19 -21.86 23.38
C ASN A 35 -41.81 -20.74 24.24
N ASP A 36 -41.32 -19.50 24.15
CA ASP A 36 -41.72 -18.37 25.01
C ASP A 36 -42.77 -17.45 24.34
N ASP A 37 -43.69 -18.02 23.55
CA ASP A 37 -44.90 -17.34 23.04
C ASP A 37 -46.00 -17.20 24.12
N ASP A 38 -45.62 -17.26 25.41
CA ASP A 38 -46.55 -17.05 26.52
C ASP A 38 -46.79 -15.54 26.69
N ASN A 39 -47.85 -15.05 26.05
CA ASN A 39 -48.43 -13.74 26.36
C ASN A 39 -48.94 -13.76 27.81
N SER A 40 -48.08 -13.40 28.76
CA SER A 40 -48.47 -13.15 30.15
C SER A 40 -49.34 -11.90 30.22
N ILE A 41 -50.66 -12.08 30.35
CA ILE A 41 -51.61 -10.99 30.60
C ILE A 41 -51.43 -10.51 32.04
N ASN A 42 -51.03 -9.26 32.23
CA ASN A 42 -51.09 -8.60 33.55
C ASN A 42 -52.55 -8.53 34.03
N PRO A 43 -52.84 -8.72 35.34
CA PRO A 43 -54.20 -8.76 35.88
C PRO A 43 -55.01 -7.46 35.69
N ASP A 44 -54.35 -6.38 35.24
CA ASP A 44 -54.95 -5.04 35.05
C ASP A 44 -55.13 -4.65 33.56
N GLY A 45 -55.00 -5.61 32.63
CA GLY A 45 -55.44 -5.49 31.23
C GLY A 45 -54.73 -4.44 30.34
N THR A 46 -53.71 -3.73 30.83
CA THR A 46 -53.19 -2.52 30.16
C THR A 46 -51.73 -2.60 29.67
N THR A 47 -51.00 -3.70 29.88
CA THR A 47 -49.64 -3.86 29.31
C THR A 47 -49.37 -5.29 28.83
N LEU A 48 -49.14 -5.44 27.52
CA LEU A 48 -48.64 -6.67 26.89
C LEU A 48 -47.11 -6.66 26.99
N ILE A 49 -46.57 -7.36 27.98
CA ILE A 49 -45.14 -7.59 28.13
C ILE A 49 -44.79 -8.75 27.19
N GLN A 50 -44.37 -8.45 25.95
CA GLN A 50 -44.04 -9.44 24.93
C GLN A 50 -42.57 -9.85 25.00
N SER A 51 -42.31 -11.14 25.21
CA SER A 51 -40.95 -11.71 25.09
C SER A 51 -40.36 -11.42 23.70
N PRO A 52 -39.06 -11.07 23.59
CA PRO A 52 -38.47 -10.71 22.31
C PRO A 52 -38.58 -11.87 21.29
N ASN A 53 -39.25 -11.64 20.16
CA ASN A 53 -39.40 -12.62 19.10
C ASN A 53 -38.38 -12.38 17.98
N SER A 54 -38.38 -13.21 16.92
CA SER A 54 -37.44 -13.07 15.81
C SER A 54 -37.52 -11.73 15.06
N ASN A 55 -38.66 -11.04 15.15
CA ASN A 55 -38.92 -9.80 14.42
C ASN A 55 -38.55 -8.55 15.23
N THR A 56 -38.55 -8.63 16.56
CA THR A 56 -38.15 -7.52 17.45
C THR A 56 -36.72 -7.65 17.94
N ASN A 57 -36.16 -8.86 17.97
CA ASN A 57 -34.82 -9.12 18.48
C ASN A 57 -33.76 -9.15 17.37
N MET A 58 -32.84 -8.18 17.41
CA MET A 58 -31.72 -8.09 16.46
C MET A 58 -30.67 -9.21 16.67
N PHE A 59 -30.69 -9.92 17.80
CA PHE A 59 -29.80 -11.05 18.09
C PHE A 59 -30.37 -12.41 17.64
N SER A 60 -31.48 -12.42 16.89
CA SER A 60 -32.10 -13.65 16.37
C SER A 60 -31.30 -14.32 15.25
N LEU A 61 -30.54 -13.53 14.47
CA LEU A 61 -29.65 -13.99 13.40
C LEU A 61 -28.24 -13.44 13.60
N PHE A 62 -27.23 -14.19 13.14
CA PHE A 62 -25.83 -13.77 13.28
C PHE A 62 -25.47 -12.47 12.50
N PRO A 63 -25.93 -12.26 11.26
CA PRO A 63 -25.65 -10.99 10.56
C PRO A 63 -26.27 -9.77 11.26
N THR A 64 -27.47 -9.92 11.82
CA THR A 64 -28.14 -8.85 12.55
C THR A 64 -27.50 -8.62 13.92
N SER A 65 -26.99 -9.67 14.59
CA SER A 65 -26.23 -9.50 15.83
C SER A 65 -24.92 -8.75 15.61
N LEU A 66 -24.24 -8.99 14.47
CA LEU A 66 -23.05 -8.25 14.09
C LEU A 66 -23.35 -6.76 13.86
N LEU A 67 -24.46 -6.45 13.20
CA LEU A 67 -24.94 -5.07 13.05
C LEU A 67 -25.34 -4.45 14.40
N ALA A 68 -25.98 -5.21 15.29
CA ALA A 68 -26.35 -4.76 16.64
C ALA A 68 -25.12 -4.36 17.46
N MET A 69 -24.04 -5.16 17.41
CA MET A 69 -22.79 -4.85 18.10
C MET A 69 -22.06 -3.66 17.49
N TYR A 70 -22.13 -3.47 16.17
CA TYR A 70 -21.61 -2.27 15.51
C TYR A 70 -22.38 -1.01 15.93
N LEU A 71 -23.71 -1.07 16.02
CA LEU A 71 -24.52 0.04 16.54
C LEU A 71 -24.16 0.36 18.00
N LEU A 72 -23.97 -0.67 18.81
CA LEU A 72 -23.54 -0.53 20.21
C LEU A 72 -22.16 0.14 20.34
N LEU A 73 -21.23 -0.17 19.42
CA LEU A 73 -19.91 0.45 19.36
C LEU A 73 -19.98 1.97 19.13
N ILE A 74 -20.94 2.43 18.33
CA ILE A 74 -21.17 3.86 18.04
C ILE A 74 -22.04 4.53 19.11
N GLY A 75 -22.51 3.75 20.10
CA GLY A 75 -23.28 4.23 21.24
C GLY A 75 -24.81 4.12 21.07
N ASN A 76 -25.30 3.46 20.02
CA ASN A 76 -26.71 3.13 19.90
C ASN A 76 -27.03 1.80 20.61
N SER A 77 -27.86 1.85 21.65
CA SER A 77 -28.28 0.71 22.46
C SER A 77 -29.71 0.21 22.17
N ASP A 78 -30.37 0.69 21.11
CA ASP A 78 -31.75 0.36 20.77
C ASP A 78 -31.95 -1.16 20.60
N SER A 79 -30.91 -1.85 20.11
CA SER A 79 -30.88 -3.30 19.95
C SER A 79 -31.04 -4.09 21.26
N LEU A 80 -30.76 -3.47 22.41
CA LEU A 80 -30.85 -4.07 23.74
C LEU A 80 -32.16 -3.73 24.46
N SER A 81 -32.97 -2.81 23.93
CA SER A 81 -34.24 -2.38 24.53
C SER A 81 -35.25 -3.50 24.82
N PRO A 82 -35.34 -4.61 24.06
CA PRO A 82 -36.24 -5.71 24.39
C PRO A 82 -35.83 -6.45 25.67
N TRP A 83 -34.56 -6.34 26.08
CA TRP A 83 -33.98 -7.08 27.21
C TRP A 83 -33.84 -6.25 28.48
N THR A 84 -33.94 -4.92 28.38
CA THR A 84 -33.95 -4.03 29.55
C THR A 84 -35.24 -4.12 30.34
N SER A 85 -36.35 -4.53 29.71
CA SER A 85 -37.68 -4.56 30.32
C SER A 85 -38.03 -5.91 30.99
N HIS A 86 -37.34 -6.99 30.64
CA HIS A 86 -37.72 -8.38 30.98
C HIS A 86 -36.73 -9.10 31.92
N GLN A 87 -36.00 -8.34 32.74
CA GLN A 87 -34.97 -8.86 33.66
C GLN A 87 -33.68 -9.25 32.91
N THR A 88 -32.65 -8.39 33.02
CA THR A 88 -31.35 -8.61 32.36
C THR A 88 -30.61 -9.78 33.01
N PRO A 89 -30.27 -10.86 32.29
CA PRO A 89 -29.48 -11.93 32.87
C PRO A 89 -28.09 -11.40 33.29
N PRO A 90 -27.55 -11.78 34.46
CA PRO A 90 -26.26 -11.25 34.96
C PRO A 90 -25.10 -11.44 33.98
N SER A 91 -25.12 -12.51 33.18
CA SER A 91 -24.14 -12.77 32.14
C SER A 91 -24.15 -11.70 31.04
N MET A 92 -25.31 -11.22 30.62
CA MET A 92 -25.45 -10.16 29.61
C MET A 92 -24.86 -8.85 30.14
N ALA A 93 -25.19 -8.47 31.37
CA ALA A 93 -24.65 -7.27 32.00
C ALA A 93 -23.12 -7.33 32.09
N PHE A 94 -22.56 -8.48 32.48
CA PHE A 94 -21.12 -8.69 32.51
C PHE A 94 -20.48 -8.53 31.13
N PHE A 95 -21.02 -9.16 30.07
CA PHE A 95 -20.51 -9.03 28.72
C PHE A 95 -20.63 -7.60 28.18
N LEU A 96 -21.67 -6.86 28.55
CA LEU A 96 -21.88 -5.47 28.13
C LEU A 96 -20.87 -4.52 28.78
N VAL A 97 -20.61 -4.68 30.08
CA VAL A 97 -19.56 -3.93 30.78
C VAL A 97 -18.19 -4.26 30.19
N LEU A 98 -17.91 -5.54 29.96
CA LEU A 98 -16.65 -5.97 29.35
C LEU A 98 -16.48 -5.40 27.93
N PHE A 99 -17.53 -5.44 27.12
CA PHE A 99 -17.54 -4.90 25.76
C PHE A 99 -17.30 -3.40 25.76
N THR A 100 -18.00 -2.63 26.57
CA THR A 100 -17.87 -1.17 26.62
C THR A 100 -16.48 -0.76 27.14
N PHE A 101 -15.96 -1.42 28.18
CA PHE A 101 -14.59 -1.19 28.64
C PHE A 101 -13.57 -1.46 27.54
N PHE A 102 -13.65 -2.62 26.88
CA PHE A 102 -12.67 -2.98 25.85
C PHE A 102 -12.77 -2.10 24.60
N THR A 103 -13.99 -1.78 24.16
CA THR A 103 -14.17 -1.03 22.91
C THR A 103 -14.01 0.47 23.09
N VAL A 104 -14.74 1.08 24.04
CA VAL A 104 -14.77 2.54 24.23
C VAL A 104 -13.47 3.02 24.87
N ILE A 105 -13.01 2.36 25.93
CA ILE A 105 -11.84 2.83 26.69
C ILE A 105 -10.54 2.39 26.03
N TYR A 106 -10.45 1.14 25.59
CA TYR A 106 -9.19 0.62 25.03
C TYR A 106 -9.11 0.81 23.51
N LEU A 107 -9.99 0.20 22.72
CA LEU A 107 -9.86 0.20 21.26
C LEU A 107 -10.06 1.58 20.63
N MET A 108 -11.09 2.34 20.99
CA MET A 108 -11.34 3.65 20.36
C MET A 108 -10.25 4.66 20.68
N ASN A 109 -9.79 4.71 21.92
CA ASN A 109 -8.69 5.58 22.31
C ASN A 109 -7.36 5.15 21.66
N LEU A 110 -7.10 3.84 21.58
CA LEU A 110 -5.94 3.31 20.86
C LEU A 110 -6.03 3.63 19.35
N PHE A 111 -7.21 3.51 18.75
CA PHE A 111 -7.46 3.84 17.35
C PHE A 111 -7.15 5.30 17.06
N ILE A 112 -7.65 6.21 17.88
CA ILE A 112 -7.37 7.65 17.77
C ILE A 112 -5.88 7.91 17.91
N GLY A 113 -5.20 7.27 18.86
CA GLY A 113 -3.74 7.40 19.05
C GLY A 113 -2.94 6.89 17.84
N LEU A 114 -3.27 5.72 17.31
CA LEU A 114 -2.65 5.16 16.10
C LEU A 114 -2.91 6.03 14.88
N LEU A 115 -4.11 6.59 14.76
CA LEU A 115 -4.47 7.49 13.68
C LEU A 115 -3.65 8.79 13.77
N ASN A 116 -3.51 9.37 14.96
CA ASN A 116 -2.70 10.57 15.18
C ASN A 116 -1.24 10.35 14.76
N VAL A 117 -0.62 9.26 15.21
CA VAL A 117 0.76 8.89 14.83
C VAL A 117 0.87 8.64 13.33
N ALA A 118 -0.11 8.00 12.71
CA ALA A 118 -0.10 7.76 11.28
C ALA A 118 -0.24 9.08 10.49
N ILE A 119 -1.07 10.02 10.94
CA ILE A 119 -1.22 11.34 10.32
C ILE A 119 0.10 12.11 10.41
N GLU A 120 0.72 12.16 11.58
CA GLU A 120 2.00 12.84 11.80
C GLU A 120 3.10 12.33 10.87
N ASN A 121 3.18 11.00 10.66
CA ASN A 121 4.18 10.41 9.78
C ASN A 121 3.93 10.66 8.28
N TYR A 122 2.69 10.91 7.88
CA TYR A 122 2.29 11.11 6.48
C TYR A 122 2.02 12.56 6.11
N ASP A 123 2.18 13.51 7.04
CA ASP A 123 2.19 14.95 6.75
C ASP A 123 3.53 15.37 6.10
N LYS A 124 3.90 14.67 5.03
CA LYS A 124 5.09 14.96 4.23
C LYS A 124 4.67 15.75 3.01
N ASN A 125 4.94 17.06 3.05
CA ASN A 125 4.71 17.96 1.93
C ASN A 125 5.35 17.47 0.62
N GLU A 126 6.47 16.76 0.67
CA GLU A 126 7.18 16.23 -0.51
C GLU A 126 6.35 15.18 -1.27
N GLU A 127 5.78 14.19 -0.56
CA GLU A 127 4.93 13.16 -1.17
C GLU A 127 3.64 13.78 -1.73
N PHE A 128 3.09 14.78 -1.05
CA PHE A 128 1.93 15.54 -1.54
C PHE A 128 2.22 16.28 -2.85
N LEU A 129 3.35 16.99 -2.93
CA LEU A 129 3.76 17.70 -4.15
C LEU A 129 4.03 16.73 -5.30
N LEU A 130 4.66 15.59 -5.02
CA LEU A 130 4.90 14.55 -6.01
C LEU A 130 3.57 13.98 -6.55
N GLN A 131 2.62 13.67 -5.67
CA GLN A 131 1.31 13.18 -6.06
C GLN A 131 0.54 14.23 -6.88
N LYS A 132 0.61 15.50 -6.49
CA LYS A 132 0.01 16.60 -7.24
C LYS A 132 0.62 16.72 -8.65
N ALA A 133 1.94 16.64 -8.77
CA ALA A 133 2.63 16.66 -10.06
C ALA A 133 2.23 15.48 -10.95
N LYS A 134 2.10 14.28 -10.37
CA LYS A 134 1.65 13.08 -11.09
C LYS A 134 0.23 13.24 -11.65
N ILE A 135 -0.69 13.77 -10.85
CA ILE A 135 -2.07 14.05 -11.30
C ILE A 135 -2.07 15.08 -12.43
N ILE A 136 -1.28 16.15 -12.31
CA ILE A 136 -1.16 17.17 -13.36
C ILE A 136 -0.66 16.53 -14.66
N MET A 137 0.40 15.72 -14.59
CA MET A 137 0.94 15.00 -15.75
C MET A 137 -0.10 14.06 -16.38
N GLU A 138 -0.89 13.34 -15.59
CA GLU A 138 -1.99 12.50 -16.10
C GLU A 138 -3.06 13.33 -16.80
N ILE A 139 -3.44 14.49 -16.25
CA ILE A 139 -4.38 15.42 -16.87
C ILE A 139 -3.82 15.95 -18.21
N GLU A 140 -2.56 16.37 -18.24
CA GLU A 140 -1.89 16.87 -19.44
C GLU A 140 -1.81 15.82 -20.55
N LEU A 141 -1.56 14.55 -20.19
CA LEU A 141 -1.40 13.48 -21.16
C LEU A 141 -2.75 12.96 -21.69
N PHE A 142 -3.73 12.76 -20.80
CA PHE A 142 -4.97 12.04 -21.12
C PHE A 142 -6.21 12.93 -21.29
N TYR A 143 -6.26 14.10 -20.65
CA TYR A 143 -7.48 14.92 -20.61
C TYR A 143 -7.36 16.24 -21.40
N MET A 144 -6.15 16.69 -21.74
CA MET A 144 -5.96 17.88 -22.57
C MET A 144 -5.92 17.56 -24.07
N LEU A 145 -6.56 18.42 -24.86
CA LEU A 145 -6.51 18.34 -26.32
C LEU A 145 -5.13 18.78 -26.85
N PRO A 146 -4.68 18.25 -28.01
CA PRO A 146 -3.36 18.57 -28.55
C PRO A 146 -3.09 20.08 -28.70
N TYR A 147 -4.10 20.85 -29.11
CA TYR A 147 -3.96 22.30 -29.26
C TYR A 147 -3.77 23.03 -27.92
N GLN A 148 -4.36 22.53 -26.83
CA GLN A 148 -4.22 23.12 -25.49
C GLN A 148 -2.80 22.93 -24.97
N ARG A 149 -2.19 21.78 -25.25
CA ARG A 149 -0.80 21.47 -24.88
C ARG A 149 0.23 22.31 -25.65
N CYS A 150 -0.14 22.79 -26.84
CA CYS A 150 0.70 23.68 -27.63
C CYS A 150 0.56 25.16 -27.22
N ASN A 151 -0.32 25.50 -26.28
CA ASN A 151 -0.54 26.87 -25.86
C ASN A 151 0.63 27.37 -24.98
N LYS A 152 1.48 28.23 -25.55
CA LYS A 152 2.65 28.82 -24.88
C LYS A 152 2.33 29.64 -23.63
N LYS A 153 1.09 30.12 -23.48
CA LYS A 153 0.66 30.83 -22.26
C LYS A 153 0.47 29.87 -21.07
N TRP A 154 0.08 28.62 -21.33
CA TRP A 154 -0.13 27.61 -20.30
C TRP A 154 1.11 26.72 -20.13
N PHE A 155 1.82 26.46 -21.23
CA PHE A 155 3.02 25.63 -21.30
C PHE A 155 4.20 26.45 -21.86
N PRO A 156 4.92 27.19 -21.01
CA PRO A 156 6.08 27.95 -21.44
C PRO A 156 7.23 27.03 -21.84
N ASP A 157 8.09 27.48 -22.75
CA ASP A 157 9.27 26.73 -23.21
C ASP A 157 10.38 26.65 -22.17
N TRP A 158 10.40 27.57 -21.22
CA TRP A 158 11.41 27.67 -20.18
C TRP A 158 10.76 27.94 -18.83
N ILE A 159 11.24 27.27 -17.79
CA ILE A 159 10.87 27.49 -16.39
C ILE A 159 12.15 27.83 -15.65
N HIS A 160 12.24 29.05 -15.15
CA HIS A 160 13.38 29.49 -14.33
C HIS A 160 13.07 29.16 -12.88
N TYR A 161 13.98 28.45 -12.21
CA TYR A 161 13.86 28.12 -10.80
C TYR A 161 15.23 28.20 -10.13
N ASP A 162 15.31 28.98 -9.07
CA ASP A 162 16.54 29.16 -8.31
C ASP A 162 16.70 28.04 -7.28
N ILE A 163 17.78 27.29 -7.39
CA ILE A 163 18.11 26.18 -6.49
C ILE A 163 19.49 26.42 -5.87
N PRO A 164 19.63 26.27 -4.53
CA PRO A 164 20.95 26.30 -3.89
C PRO A 164 21.89 25.24 -4.48
N VAL A 165 23.13 25.64 -4.76
CA VAL A 165 24.19 24.82 -5.37
C VAL A 165 24.35 23.44 -4.71
N ASN A 166 24.31 23.39 -3.36
CA ASN A 166 24.41 22.14 -2.59
C ASN A 166 23.24 21.17 -2.88
N LYS A 167 22.01 21.69 -3.02
CA LYS A 167 20.84 20.86 -3.36
C LYS A 167 20.95 20.29 -4.77
N VAL A 168 21.42 21.10 -5.73
CA VAL A 168 21.67 20.64 -7.11
C VAL A 168 22.71 19.53 -7.13
N TYR A 169 23.83 19.70 -6.41
CA TYR A 169 24.86 18.67 -6.28
C TYR A 169 24.30 17.35 -5.73
N LYS A 170 23.56 17.42 -4.62
CA LYS A 170 22.91 16.23 -4.02
C LYS A 170 21.94 15.55 -4.98
N LEU A 171 21.16 16.33 -5.72
CA LEU A 171 20.19 15.80 -6.69
C LEU A 171 20.88 15.08 -7.85
N ILE A 172 21.89 15.69 -8.46
CA ILE A 172 22.66 15.08 -9.56
C ILE A 172 23.30 13.78 -9.07
N ASN A 173 23.93 13.80 -7.89
CA ASN A 173 24.52 12.59 -7.30
C ASN A 173 23.47 11.51 -7.00
N ALA A 174 22.26 11.87 -6.56
CA ALA A 174 21.18 10.90 -6.33
C ALA A 174 20.69 10.27 -7.64
N ILE A 175 20.58 11.06 -8.72
CA ILE A 175 20.19 10.59 -10.06
C ILE A 175 21.25 9.63 -10.61
N ASP A 176 22.52 10.03 -10.58
CA ASP A 176 23.64 9.25 -11.10
C ASP A 176 23.79 7.89 -10.39
N ASN A 177 23.38 7.81 -9.10
CA ASN A 177 23.41 6.58 -8.31
C ASN A 177 22.09 5.78 -8.32
N ASN A 178 21.13 6.10 -9.20
CA ASN A 178 19.80 5.46 -9.25
C ASN A 178 19.05 5.44 -7.90
N ARG A 179 19.25 6.46 -7.05
CA ARG A 179 18.58 6.59 -5.74
C ARG A 179 17.28 7.38 -5.81
N THR A 180 16.86 7.79 -7.01
CA THR A 180 15.66 8.58 -7.24
C THR A 180 14.51 7.74 -7.76
N GLU A 181 13.29 8.06 -7.33
CA GLU A 181 12.05 7.44 -7.82
C GLU A 181 11.61 7.94 -9.21
N PHE A 182 12.44 8.75 -9.88
CA PHE A 182 12.11 9.25 -11.21
C PHE A 182 12.16 8.11 -12.24
N ASN A 183 11.01 7.79 -12.81
CA ASN A 183 10.92 6.88 -13.95
C ASN A 183 11.60 7.46 -15.21
N SER A 184 11.78 8.78 -15.26
CA SER A 184 12.43 9.49 -16.36
C SER A 184 13.24 10.64 -15.79
N PRO A 185 14.55 10.43 -15.49
CA PRO A 185 15.37 11.48 -14.93
C PRO A 185 15.55 12.64 -15.91
N PRO A 186 15.66 13.88 -15.41
CA PRO A 186 15.87 15.04 -16.27
C PRO A 186 17.24 14.97 -16.96
N PHE A 187 17.32 15.57 -18.15
CA PHE A 187 18.60 15.74 -18.82
C PHE A 187 19.49 16.75 -18.06
N ILE A 188 20.71 16.34 -17.72
CA ILE A 188 21.70 17.17 -17.02
C ILE A 188 22.78 17.58 -18.02
N SER A 189 22.90 18.88 -18.31
CA SER A 189 23.90 19.38 -19.26
C SER A 189 25.34 19.25 -18.75
N ASN A 190 26.28 19.00 -19.66
CA ASN A 190 27.72 18.95 -19.35
C ASN A 190 28.25 20.27 -18.78
N ARG A 191 27.68 21.41 -19.21
CA ARG A 191 28.03 22.73 -18.67
C ARG A 191 27.71 22.83 -17.17
N LEU A 192 26.57 22.30 -16.74
CA LEU A 192 26.19 22.28 -15.32
C LEU A 192 27.11 21.37 -14.50
N ARG A 193 27.48 20.20 -15.05
CA ARG A 193 28.43 19.27 -14.40
C ARG A 193 29.80 19.93 -14.19
N ASN A 194 30.31 20.60 -15.22
CA ASN A 194 31.59 21.30 -15.16
C ASN A 194 31.58 22.45 -14.13
N LEU A 195 30.48 23.20 -14.04
CA LEU A 195 30.32 24.27 -13.03
C LEU A 195 30.34 23.72 -11.60
N LEU A 196 29.76 22.54 -11.38
CA LEU A 196 29.68 21.91 -10.06
C LEU A 196 30.86 20.97 -9.76
N LYS A 197 31.77 20.77 -10.73
CA LYS A 197 32.88 19.81 -10.67
C LYS A 197 32.41 18.38 -10.35
N ILE A 198 31.27 17.98 -10.90
CA ILE A 198 30.73 16.62 -10.75
C ILE A 198 31.24 15.77 -11.92
N PRO A 199 31.90 14.62 -11.67
CA PRO A 199 32.31 13.72 -12.75
C PRO A 199 31.10 13.18 -13.50
N GLU A 200 31.28 12.79 -14.77
CA GLU A 200 30.22 12.06 -15.48
C GLU A 200 29.98 10.70 -14.80
N PRO A 201 28.71 10.25 -14.70
CA PRO A 201 28.42 8.94 -14.15
C PRO A 201 29.14 7.88 -14.99
N ILE A 202 29.84 6.98 -14.31
CA ILE A 202 30.41 5.80 -14.95
C ILE A 202 29.23 4.97 -15.42
N ASN A 203 28.92 5.03 -16.71
CA ASN A 203 27.86 4.23 -17.29
C ASN A 203 28.36 2.78 -17.33
N GLU A 204 28.09 2.02 -16.28
CA GLU A 204 28.49 0.61 -16.13
C GLU A 204 28.10 -0.21 -17.36
N ASN A 205 26.95 0.09 -17.97
CA ASN A 205 26.50 -0.57 -19.20
C ASN A 205 27.38 -0.26 -20.40
N LYS A 206 27.89 0.98 -20.50
CA LYS A 206 28.82 1.37 -21.58
C LYS A 206 30.18 0.71 -21.37
N SER A 207 30.68 0.69 -20.14
CA SER A 207 31.92 0.01 -19.76
C SER A 207 31.82 -1.51 -19.99
N PHE A 208 30.69 -2.12 -19.65
CA PHE A 208 30.45 -3.55 -19.86
C PHE A 208 30.32 -3.93 -21.33
N GLU A 209 29.65 -3.11 -22.16
CA GLU A 209 29.59 -3.34 -23.60
C GLU A 209 30.95 -3.12 -24.28
N GLU A 210 31.73 -2.12 -23.85
CA GLU A 210 33.12 -1.92 -24.30
C GLU A 210 34.02 -3.12 -23.93
N LEU A 211 33.92 -3.63 -22.69
CA LEU A 211 34.63 -4.82 -22.23
C LEU A 211 34.23 -6.09 -22.99
N LYS A 212 32.93 -6.27 -23.24
CA LYS A 212 32.39 -7.42 -23.99
C LYS A 212 32.84 -7.39 -25.44
N GLN A 213 32.97 -6.19 -26.02
CA GLN A 213 33.51 -6.01 -27.36
C GLN A 213 35.00 -6.37 -27.39
N GLN A 214 35.79 -5.86 -26.44
CA GLN A 214 37.21 -6.19 -26.32
C GLN A 214 37.45 -7.70 -26.17
N MET A 215 36.70 -8.38 -25.29
CA MET A 215 36.83 -9.84 -25.15
C MET A 215 36.46 -10.60 -26.43
N ARG A 216 35.47 -10.14 -27.19
CA ARG A 216 35.12 -10.76 -28.48
C ARG A 216 36.24 -10.63 -29.50
N ASP A 217 36.91 -9.49 -29.54
CA ASP A 217 37.99 -9.23 -30.48
C ASP A 217 39.26 -10.02 -30.10
N GLU A 218 39.60 -10.10 -28.81
CA GLU A 218 40.68 -10.96 -28.29
C GLU A 218 40.42 -12.45 -28.59
N PHE A 219 39.19 -12.93 -28.38
CA PHE A 219 38.83 -14.33 -28.65
C PHE A 219 38.90 -14.67 -30.14
N LYS A 220 38.46 -13.75 -31.01
CA LYS A 220 38.62 -13.91 -32.47
C LYS A 220 40.08 -14.00 -32.88
N GLN A 221 40.94 -13.19 -32.27
CA GLN A 221 42.37 -13.21 -32.54
C GLN A 221 42.99 -14.56 -32.12
N GLN A 222 42.66 -15.08 -30.93
CA GLN A 222 43.11 -16.40 -30.49
C GLN A 222 42.67 -17.54 -31.41
N ILE A 223 41.41 -17.51 -31.90
CA ILE A 223 40.94 -18.52 -32.86
C ILE A 223 41.74 -18.48 -34.14
N LYS A 224 42.03 -17.27 -34.65
CA LYS A 224 42.81 -17.10 -35.87
C LYS A 224 44.24 -17.62 -35.70
N ASP A 225 44.89 -17.28 -34.59
CA ASP A 225 46.25 -17.74 -34.27
C ASP A 225 46.29 -19.27 -34.14
N MET A 226 45.27 -19.88 -33.52
CA MET A 226 45.14 -21.33 -33.40
C MET A 226 44.93 -21.98 -34.78
N GLN A 227 44.12 -21.40 -35.66
CA GLN A 227 43.92 -21.89 -37.03
C GLN A 227 45.22 -21.82 -37.84
N GLU A 228 45.98 -20.73 -37.74
CA GLU A 228 47.28 -20.59 -38.40
C GLU A 228 48.30 -21.63 -37.89
N LEU A 229 48.35 -21.84 -36.58
CA LEU A 229 49.18 -22.85 -35.95
C LEU A 229 48.79 -24.26 -36.42
N LEU A 230 47.50 -24.59 -36.46
CA LEU A 230 47.00 -25.89 -36.90
C LEU A 230 47.30 -26.14 -38.39
N ASN A 231 47.15 -25.12 -39.23
CA ASN A 231 47.53 -25.18 -40.65
C ASN A 231 49.03 -25.39 -40.83
N SER A 232 49.87 -24.76 -40.00
CA SER A 232 51.32 -24.97 -40.03
C SER A 232 51.71 -26.42 -39.66
N PHE A 233 51.01 -27.02 -38.68
CA PHE A 233 51.22 -28.42 -38.30
C PHE A 233 50.80 -29.40 -39.41
N ILE A 234 49.65 -29.19 -40.04
CA ILE A 234 49.18 -30.01 -41.17
C ILE A 234 50.15 -29.92 -42.36
N LYS A 235 50.66 -28.73 -42.66
CA LYS A 235 51.65 -28.54 -43.73
C LYS A 235 52.95 -29.30 -43.44
N ASN A 236 53.44 -29.23 -42.20
CA ASN A 236 54.65 -29.92 -41.79
C ASN A 236 54.48 -31.45 -41.81
N SER A 237 53.36 -32.00 -41.33
CA SER A 237 53.11 -33.45 -41.34
C SER A 237 53.01 -34.04 -42.74
N ASN A 238 52.40 -33.33 -43.69
CA ASN A 238 52.34 -33.75 -45.10
C ASN A 238 53.71 -33.73 -45.79
N THR A 239 54.67 -32.96 -45.29
CA THR A 239 56.03 -32.90 -45.85
C THR A 239 56.86 -34.13 -45.48
N TYR A 240 56.63 -34.72 -44.29
CA TYR A 240 57.32 -35.95 -43.85
C TYR A 240 56.82 -37.21 -44.56
N HIS A 241 55.57 -37.23 -45.03
CA HIS A 241 55.00 -38.38 -45.75
C HIS A 241 55.46 -38.49 -47.22
N VAL A 242 56.00 -37.41 -47.81
CA VAL A 242 56.49 -37.41 -49.20
C VAL A 242 57.96 -37.88 -49.30
N ASN A 243 58.75 -37.78 -48.23
CA ASN A 243 60.17 -38.17 -48.21
C ASN A 243 60.44 -39.63 -47.79
N THR A 244 59.41 -40.50 -47.78
CA THR A 244 59.53 -41.92 -47.37
C THR A 244 59.09 -42.93 -48.43
N LYS A 245 59.13 -42.56 -49.72
CA LYS A 245 59.03 -43.51 -50.83
C LYS A 245 60.33 -43.58 -51.62
#